data_AF-A0A352JIH8-F1
#
_entry.id   AF-A0A352JIH8-F1
#
_cell.length_a   1.000
_cell.length_b   1.000
_cell.length_c   1.000
_cell.angle_alpha   90.00
_cell.angle_beta   90.00
_cell.angle_gamma   90.00
#
_symmetry.space_group_name_H-M   'P 1'
#
loop_
_entity.id
_entity.type
_entity.pdbx_description
1 polymer ?
#
loop_
_entity_poly.entity_id
_entity_poly.type
_entity_poly.pdbx_seq_one_letter_code
_entity_poly.pdbx_strand_id
1 'polypeptide(L)'
;QWGGVTILVCGLLLFSHDQVRSLITSFDTYMWGNALLVLGAIVWAFYGLAQKQLLLNLPSASVLLCLYLSASALLAPMAHPQRVLTLSALPLAALIFCALNTLIAYGAFAAALEHWEASRVSAVITLAPLVTLIASAILPNFVPQFLPPSPLSWLGYLGAIAVVFGSMVISLGANRQIQ
;
A
#
# COMPACT_ATOMS: atom_id res chain seq x y z
N GLN A 1 -6.47 -10.65 19.71
CA GLN A 1 -6.13 -9.29 19.21
C GLN A 1 -4.78 -8.82 19.77
N TRP A 2 -4.60 -8.68 21.09
CA TRP A 2 -3.35 -8.21 21.71
C TRP A 2 -2.07 -8.99 21.32
N GLY A 3 -2.12 -10.33 21.26
CA GLY A 3 -0.97 -11.11 20.80
C GLY A 3 -0.56 -10.83 19.34
N GLY A 4 -1.52 -10.53 18.46
CA GLY A 4 -1.23 -10.13 17.09
C GLY A 4 -0.63 -8.72 17.00
N VAL A 5 -1.06 -7.80 17.87
CA VAL A 5 -0.47 -6.45 18.01
C VAL A 5 0.99 -6.56 18.43
N THR A 6 1.32 -7.41 19.40
CA THR A 6 2.70 -7.63 19.82
C THR A 6 3.57 -8.14 18.68
N ILE A 7 3.09 -9.15 17.93
CA ILE A 7 3.81 -9.70 16.77
C ILE A 7 4.00 -8.64 15.69
N LEU A 8 2.97 -7.83 15.41
CA LEU A 8 3.04 -6.75 14.43
C LEU A 8 4.06 -5.67 14.82
N VAL A 9 4.05 -5.24 16.08
CA VAL A 9 5.00 -4.22 16.60
C VAL A 9 6.43 -4.77 16.57
N CYS A 10 6.65 -6.00 17.02
CA CYS A 10 7.96 -6.64 16.95
C CYS A 10 8.45 -6.80 15.51
N GLY A 11 7.57 -7.22 14.59
CA GLY A 11 7.88 -7.34 13.17
C GLY A 11 8.24 -5.99 12.55
N LEU A 12 7.51 -4.93 12.91
CA LEU A 12 7.76 -3.58 12.41
C LEU A 12 9.12 -3.07 12.89
N LEU A 13 9.47 -3.31 14.16
CA LEU A 13 10.78 -2.97 14.70
C LEU A 13 11.93 -3.72 14.00
N LEU A 14 11.75 -5.01 13.72
CA LEU A 14 12.73 -5.80 12.96
C LEU A 14 12.85 -5.33 11.51
N PHE A 15 11.72 -5.12 10.82
CA PHE A 15 11.68 -4.66 9.44
C PHE A 15 12.34 -3.29 9.31
N SER A 16 12.00 -2.38 10.22
CA SER A 16 12.52 -1.03 10.24
C SER A 16 13.93 -0.93 10.84
N HIS A 17 14.58 -2.00 11.30
CA HIS A 17 15.92 -1.93 11.89
C HIS A 17 16.92 -1.21 10.97
N ASP A 18 16.95 -1.59 9.69
CA ASP A 18 17.87 -0.98 8.71
C ASP A 18 17.43 0.43 8.30
N GLN A 19 16.11 0.68 8.21
CA GLN A 19 15.58 2.02 7.95
C GLN A 19 15.80 2.98 9.14
N VAL A 20 15.62 2.53 10.38
CA VAL A 20 15.78 3.32 11.61
C VAL A 20 17.23 3.72 11.79
N ARG A 21 18.17 2.81 11.48
CA ARG A 21 19.60 3.15 11.45
C ARG A 21 19.89 4.29 10.47
N SER A 22 19.33 4.21 9.27
CA SER A 22 19.43 5.26 8.25
C SER A 22 18.76 6.59 8.68
N LEU A 23 17.59 6.50 9.34
CA LEU A 23 16.85 7.64 9.87
C LEU A 23 17.58 8.36 11.01
N ILE A 24 18.31 7.65 11.86
CA ILE A 24 19.09 8.27 12.95
C ILE A 24 20.33 8.97 12.38
N THR A 25 20.99 8.41 11.36
CA THR A 25 22.14 9.04 10.71
C THR A 25 21.80 10.26 9.86
N SER A 26 20.57 10.34 9.31
CA SER A 26 20.15 11.40 8.39
C SER A 26 18.83 12.06 8.83
N PHE A 27 18.64 12.24 10.14
CA PHE A 27 17.37 12.66 10.74
C PHE A 27 16.82 13.96 10.17
N ASP A 28 17.69 14.96 9.99
CA ASP A 28 17.30 16.29 9.51
C ASP A 28 16.82 16.28 8.04
N THR A 29 17.35 15.38 7.22
CA THR A 29 17.00 15.28 5.79
C THR A 29 15.65 14.60 5.56
N TYR A 30 15.25 13.66 6.42
CA TYR A 30 14.06 12.82 6.21
C TYR A 30 12.86 13.15 7.13
N MET A 31 13.01 14.07 8.09
CA MET A 31 11.97 14.38 9.08
C MET A 31 10.63 14.75 8.44
N TRP A 32 10.64 15.64 7.44
CA TRP A 32 9.42 16.05 6.73
C TRP A 32 8.79 14.90 5.92
N GLY A 33 9.60 14.08 5.26
CA GLY A 33 9.13 12.92 4.52
C GLY A 33 8.42 11.92 5.42
N ASN A 34 8.99 11.64 6.60
CA ASN A 34 8.39 10.75 7.59
C ASN A 34 7.08 11.30 8.16
N ALA A 35 7.00 12.60 8.44
CA ALA A 35 5.77 13.23 8.90
C ALA A 35 4.64 13.10 7.87
N LEU A 36 4.95 13.34 6.58
CA LEU A 36 4.01 13.15 5.48
C LEU A 36 3.58 11.68 5.34
N LEU A 37 4.49 10.73 5.57
CA LEU A 37 4.18 9.30 5.53
C LEU A 37 3.17 8.90 6.62
N VAL A 38 3.34 9.40 7.85
CA VAL A 38 2.39 9.16 8.95
C VAL A 38 1.03 9.80 8.65
N LEU A 39 1.01 11.05 8.17
CA LEU A 39 -0.23 11.72 7.76
C LEU A 39 -0.93 10.95 6.63
N GLY A 40 -0.18 10.49 5.63
CA GLY A 40 -0.70 9.68 4.54
C GLY A 40 -1.35 8.39 5.01
N ALA A 41 -0.72 7.69 5.97
CA ALA A 41 -1.28 6.47 6.56
C ALA A 41 -2.60 6.73 7.32
N ILE A 42 -2.69 7.85 8.05
CA ILE A 42 -3.91 8.27 8.74
C ILE A 42 -5.02 8.58 7.73
N VAL A 43 -4.73 9.39 6.71
CA VAL A 43 -5.69 9.74 5.65
C VAL A 43 -6.18 8.48 4.93
N TRP A 44 -5.29 7.54 4.65
CA TRP A 44 -5.62 6.27 4.02
C TRP A 44 -6.56 5.40 4.88
N ALA A 45 -6.32 5.32 6.19
CA ALA A 45 -7.21 4.60 7.11
C ALA A 45 -8.62 5.22 7.15
N PHE A 46 -8.71 6.56 7.22
CA PHE A 46 -9.99 7.26 7.15
C PHE A 46 -10.69 7.05 5.81
N TYR A 47 -9.95 7.08 4.70
CA TYR A 47 -10.49 6.79 3.38
C TYR A 47 -11.16 5.42 3.32
N GLY A 48 -10.49 4.35 3.77
CA GLY A 48 -11.08 3.01 3.77
C GLY A 48 -12.36 2.90 4.61
N LEU A 49 -12.40 3.58 5.76
CA LEU A 49 -13.58 3.63 6.64
C LEU A 49 -14.73 4.41 5.99
N ALA A 50 -14.46 5.60 5.47
CA ALA A 50 -15.45 6.45 4.80
C ALA A 50 -16.00 5.77 3.54
N GLN A 51 -15.13 5.12 2.75
CA GLN A 51 -15.54 4.39 1.56
C GLN A 51 -16.50 3.25 1.91
N LYS A 52 -16.24 2.48 2.97
CA LYS A 52 -17.17 1.43 3.42
C LYS A 52 -18.54 2.00 3.80
N GLN A 53 -18.59 3.15 4.48
CA GLN A 53 -19.88 3.78 4.81
C GLN A 53 -20.62 4.26 3.55
N LEU A 54 -19.90 4.79 2.58
CA LEU A 54 -20.49 5.30 1.34
C LEU A 54 -21.04 4.18 0.45
N LEU A 55 -20.39 3.01 0.46
CA LEU A 55 -20.85 1.79 -0.22
C LEU A 55 -22.17 1.22 0.33
N LEU A 56 -22.62 1.64 1.51
CA LEU A 56 -23.94 1.26 2.04
C LEU A 56 -25.09 1.93 1.27
N ASN A 57 -24.84 3.08 0.65
CA ASN A 57 -25.86 3.90 0.01
C ASN A 57 -25.66 4.06 -1.50
N LEU A 58 -24.45 3.79 -2.02
CA LEU A 58 -24.08 4.01 -3.41
C LEU A 58 -23.35 2.80 -4.00
N PRO A 59 -23.58 2.47 -5.28
CA PRO A 59 -22.81 1.44 -5.99
C PRO A 59 -21.32 1.77 -6.02
N SER A 60 -20.47 0.75 -5.88
CA SER A 60 -19.01 0.88 -5.86
C SER A 60 -18.42 1.64 -7.04
N ALA A 61 -18.93 1.41 -8.24
CA ALA A 61 -18.49 2.11 -9.45
C ALA A 61 -18.72 3.63 -9.39
N SER A 62 -19.84 4.09 -8.79
CA SER A 62 -20.17 5.52 -8.72
C SER A 62 -19.27 6.26 -7.73
N VAL A 63 -18.96 5.62 -6.59
CA VAL A 63 -18.04 6.14 -5.58
C VAL A 63 -16.64 6.32 -6.18
N LEU A 64 -16.14 5.31 -6.90
CA LEU A 64 -14.83 5.38 -7.54
C LEU A 64 -14.77 6.44 -8.63
N LEU A 65 -15.80 6.55 -9.46
CA LEU A 65 -15.84 7.53 -10.53
C LEU A 65 -15.81 8.95 -9.96
N CYS A 66 -16.60 9.23 -8.91
CA CYS A 66 -16.58 10.51 -8.21
C CYS A 66 -15.18 10.82 -7.64
N LEU A 67 -14.53 9.82 -7.04
CA LEU A 67 -13.19 9.97 -6.50
C LEU A 67 -12.16 10.29 -7.59
N TYR A 68 -12.18 9.55 -8.70
CA TYR A 68 -11.27 9.80 -9.81
C TYR A 68 -11.50 11.15 -10.48
N LEU A 69 -12.74 11.57 -10.67
CA LEU A 69 -13.04 12.90 -11.20
C LEU A 69 -12.58 14.02 -10.26
N SER A 70 -12.83 13.87 -8.96
CA SER A 70 -12.44 14.85 -7.95
C SER A 70 -10.91 14.95 -7.85
N ALA A 71 -10.22 13.81 -7.82
CA ALA A 71 -8.76 13.75 -7.81
C ALA A 71 -8.16 14.32 -9.10
N SER A 72 -8.75 13.99 -10.25
CA SER A 72 -8.33 14.54 -11.54
C SER A 72 -8.50 16.06 -11.58
N ALA A 73 -9.64 16.60 -11.12
CA ALA A 73 -9.87 18.04 -11.06
C ALA A 73 -8.89 18.75 -10.10
N LEU A 74 -8.60 18.16 -8.95
CA LEU A 74 -7.68 18.71 -7.97
C LEU A 74 -6.22 18.70 -8.46
N LEU A 75 -5.81 17.65 -9.18
CA LEU A 75 -4.45 17.48 -9.70
C LEU A 75 -4.25 18.11 -11.09
N ALA A 76 -5.32 18.37 -11.84
CA ALA A 76 -5.29 19.01 -13.16
C ALA A 76 -4.45 20.30 -13.22
N PRO A 77 -4.56 21.28 -12.29
CA PRO A 77 -3.75 22.50 -12.37
C PRO A 77 -2.25 22.24 -12.15
N MET A 78 -1.89 21.13 -11.51
CA MET A 78 -0.50 20.72 -11.29
C MET A 78 0.02 19.76 -12.38
N ALA A 79 -0.85 19.31 -13.29
CA ALA A 79 -0.50 18.35 -14.31
C ALA A 79 0.15 19.04 -15.52
N HIS A 80 1.21 18.43 -16.05
CA HIS A 80 1.87 18.84 -17.30
C HIS A 80 1.59 17.83 -18.42
N PRO A 81 0.42 17.89 -19.08
CA PRO A 81 0.00 16.88 -20.06
C PRO A 81 0.94 16.80 -21.27
N GLN A 82 1.64 17.89 -21.61
CA GLN A 82 2.63 17.93 -22.69
C GLN A 82 3.76 16.91 -22.52
N ARG A 83 4.13 16.55 -21.28
CA ARG A 83 5.20 15.55 -21.03
C ARG A 83 4.82 14.16 -21.52
N VAL A 84 3.54 13.82 -21.56
CA VAL A 84 3.09 12.50 -22.04
C VAL A 84 3.46 12.29 -23.50
N LEU A 85 3.40 13.35 -24.32
CA LEU A 85 3.77 13.30 -25.74
C LEU A 85 5.27 13.16 -25.98
N THR A 86 6.10 13.40 -24.95
CA THR A 86 7.56 13.27 -25.03
C THR A 86 8.08 11.92 -24.53
N LEU A 87 7.20 11.06 -24.00
CA LEU A 87 7.58 9.75 -23.49
C LEU A 87 7.90 8.79 -24.64
N SER A 88 8.98 8.02 -24.50
CA SER A 88 9.26 6.88 -25.37
C SER A 88 8.32 5.71 -25.06
N ALA A 89 8.36 4.65 -25.88
CA ALA A 89 7.43 3.52 -25.80
C ALA A 89 7.40 2.81 -24.44
N LEU A 90 8.56 2.66 -23.78
CA LEU A 90 8.65 1.90 -22.51
C LEU A 90 8.06 2.67 -21.31
N PRO A 91 8.40 3.95 -21.05
CA PRO A 91 7.71 4.76 -20.04
C PRO A 91 6.22 4.96 -20.31
N LEU A 92 5.82 5.07 -21.58
CA LEU A 92 4.40 5.17 -21.95
C LEU A 92 3.65 3.87 -21.59
N ALA A 93 4.23 2.71 -21.93
CA ALA A 93 3.66 1.41 -21.56
C ALA A 93 3.58 1.24 -20.03
N ALA A 94 4.61 1.65 -19.30
CA ALA A 94 4.61 1.64 -17.83
C ALA A 94 3.52 2.56 -17.25
N LEU A 95 3.33 3.76 -17.82
CA LEU A 95 2.28 4.69 -17.42
C LEU A 95 0.88 4.08 -17.61
N ILE A 96 0.61 3.49 -18.78
CA ILE A 96 -0.66 2.83 -19.07
C ILE A 96 -0.87 1.65 -18.11
N PHE A 97 0.17 0.84 -17.89
CA PHE A 97 0.13 -0.27 -16.94
C PHE A 97 -0.22 0.21 -15.52
N CYS A 98 0.43 1.27 -15.03
CA CYS A 98 0.14 1.85 -13.71
C CYS A 98 -1.29 2.39 -13.62
N ALA A 99 -1.79 3.05 -14.67
CA ALA A 99 -3.17 3.55 -14.72
C ALA A 99 -4.19 2.41 -14.66
N LEU A 100 -4.00 1.36 -15.48
CA LEU A 100 -4.88 0.18 -15.47
C LEU A 100 -4.78 -0.60 -14.15
N ASN A 101 -3.57 -0.77 -13.61
CA ASN A 101 -3.36 -1.43 -12.33
C ASN A 101 -4.10 -0.69 -11.20
N THR A 102 -4.03 0.65 -11.18
CA THR A 102 -4.77 1.47 -10.21
C THR A 102 -6.27 1.26 -10.38
N LEU A 103 -6.80 1.38 -11.60
CA LEU A 103 -8.23 1.22 -11.86
C LEU A 103 -8.75 -0.15 -11.39
N ILE A 104 -8.04 -1.22 -11.75
CA ILE A 104 -8.42 -2.61 -11.42
C ILE A 104 -8.27 -2.85 -9.91
N ALA A 105 -7.18 -2.41 -9.30
CA ALA A 105 -6.91 -2.63 -7.88
C ALA A 105 -7.95 -1.95 -7.00
N TYR A 106 -8.26 -0.67 -7.24
CA TYR A 106 -9.28 0.04 -6.47
C TYR A 106 -10.69 -0.48 -6.78
N GLY A 107 -10.96 -0.90 -8.02
CA GLY A 107 -12.23 -1.54 -8.37
C GLY A 107 -12.45 -2.84 -7.60
N ALA A 108 -11.44 -3.71 -7.56
CA ALA A 108 -11.45 -4.94 -6.77
C ALA A 108 -11.53 -4.65 -5.26
N PHE A 109 -10.82 -3.63 -4.77
CA PHE A 109 -10.86 -3.21 -3.37
C PHE A 109 -12.27 -2.74 -2.96
N ALA A 110 -12.91 -1.91 -3.77
CA ALA A 110 -14.26 -1.44 -3.51
C ALA A 110 -15.29 -2.58 -3.55
N ALA A 111 -15.19 -3.46 -4.54
CA ALA A 111 -16.03 -4.66 -4.63
C ALA A 111 -15.81 -5.59 -3.43
N ALA A 112 -14.56 -5.73 -2.95
CA ALA A 112 -14.26 -6.50 -1.76
C ALA A 112 -14.87 -5.87 -0.49
N LEU A 113 -14.85 -4.55 -0.35
CA LEU A 113 -15.50 -3.85 0.77
C LEU A 113 -17.02 -3.95 0.75
N GLU A 114 -17.61 -4.09 -0.44
CA GLU A 114 -19.05 -4.30 -0.62
C GLU A 114 -19.49 -5.70 -0.19
N HIS A 115 -18.66 -6.72 -0.45
CA HIS A 115 -19.01 -8.12 -0.18
C HIS A 115 -18.44 -8.66 1.14
N TRP A 116 -17.32 -8.12 1.62
CA TRP A 116 -16.60 -8.60 2.80
C TRP A 116 -16.51 -7.53 3.88
N GLU A 117 -16.40 -7.97 5.13
CA GLU A 117 -16.03 -7.10 6.23
C GLU A 117 -14.67 -6.44 5.98
N ALA A 118 -14.56 -5.13 6.26
CA ALA A 118 -13.29 -4.38 6.24
C ALA A 118 -12.12 -5.12 6.90
N SER A 119 -12.37 -5.89 7.96
CA SER A 119 -11.34 -6.68 8.63
C SER A 119 -10.72 -7.73 7.71
N ARG A 120 -11.54 -8.47 6.95
CA ARG A 120 -11.07 -9.49 6.01
C ARG A 120 -10.35 -8.87 4.83
N VAL A 121 -10.87 -7.76 4.31
CA VAL A 121 -10.21 -7.00 3.23
C VAL A 121 -8.84 -6.49 3.70
N SER A 122 -8.74 -5.99 4.92
CA SER A 122 -7.48 -5.54 5.52
C SER A 122 -6.47 -6.67 5.66
N ALA A 123 -6.91 -7.88 6.07
CA ALA A 123 -6.05 -9.06 6.13
C ALA A 123 -5.41 -9.38 4.77
N VAL A 124 -6.19 -9.32 3.68
CA VAL A 124 -5.68 -9.57 2.32
C VAL A 124 -4.72 -8.47 1.88
N ILE A 125 -5.03 -7.20 2.14
CA ILE A 125 -4.14 -6.07 1.77
C ILE A 125 -2.77 -6.21 2.44
N THR A 126 -2.72 -6.76 3.65
CA THR A 126 -1.45 -6.93 4.35
C THR A 126 -0.53 -7.97 3.69
N LEU A 127 -1.03 -8.83 2.80
CA LEU A 127 -0.19 -9.72 1.98
C LEU A 127 0.55 -8.99 0.86
N ALA A 128 0.00 -7.90 0.35
CA ALA A 128 0.56 -7.17 -0.80
C ALA A 128 2.07 -6.87 -0.64
N PRO A 129 2.55 -6.30 0.50
CA PRO A 129 3.98 -6.05 0.67
C PRO A 129 4.84 -7.32 0.63
N LEU A 130 4.36 -8.48 1.09
CA LEU A 130 5.12 -9.74 0.96
C LEU A 130 5.26 -10.16 -0.50
N VAL A 131 4.18 -10.08 -1.27
CA VAL A 131 4.20 -10.38 -2.70
C VAL A 131 5.20 -9.45 -3.41
N THR A 132 5.18 -8.16 -3.08
CA THR A 132 6.13 -7.17 -3.60
C THR A 132 7.58 -7.51 -3.21
N LEU A 133 7.83 -7.90 -1.95
CA LEU A 133 9.16 -8.26 -1.48
C LEU A 133 9.69 -9.52 -2.18
N ILE A 134 8.86 -10.55 -2.35
CA ILE A 134 9.20 -11.76 -3.09
C ILE A 134 9.51 -11.42 -4.55
N ALA A 135 8.66 -10.61 -5.20
CA ALA A 135 8.91 -10.13 -6.56
C ALA A 135 10.24 -9.37 -6.65
N SER A 136 10.53 -8.48 -5.69
CA SER A 136 11.79 -7.73 -5.65
C SER A 136 13.04 -8.59 -5.46
N ALA A 137 12.91 -9.78 -4.84
CA ALA A 137 14.00 -10.73 -4.69
C ALA A 137 14.22 -11.59 -5.94
N ILE A 138 13.15 -11.89 -6.67
CA ILE A 138 13.17 -12.81 -7.81
C ILE A 138 13.46 -12.08 -9.14
N LEU A 139 12.78 -10.96 -9.39
CA LEU A 139 12.84 -10.24 -10.68
C LEU A 139 14.25 -9.80 -11.10
N PRO A 140 15.14 -9.33 -10.22
CA PRO A 140 16.51 -8.96 -10.60
C PRO A 140 17.30 -10.12 -11.23
N ASN A 141 16.98 -11.39 -10.90
CA ASN A 141 17.64 -12.55 -11.50
C ASN A 141 17.27 -12.76 -12.98
N PHE A 142 16.10 -12.27 -13.40
CA PHE A 142 15.62 -12.39 -14.77
C PHE A 142 15.89 -11.14 -15.60
N VAL A 143 15.89 -9.96 -14.95
CA VAL A 143 15.99 -8.66 -15.62
C VAL A 143 16.98 -7.73 -14.89
N PRO A 144 18.25 -8.12 -14.76
CA PRO A 144 19.25 -7.39 -13.95
C PRO A 144 19.57 -6.00 -14.50
N GLN A 145 19.35 -5.78 -15.79
CA GLN A 145 19.61 -4.51 -16.47
C GLN A 145 18.66 -3.37 -16.08
N PHE A 146 17.47 -3.68 -15.54
CA PHE A 146 16.47 -2.66 -15.15
C PHE A 146 16.25 -2.58 -13.64
N LEU A 147 16.65 -3.58 -12.86
CA LEU A 147 16.36 -3.69 -11.44
C LEU A 147 17.64 -4.03 -10.66
N PRO A 148 18.20 -3.08 -9.88
CA PRO A 148 19.27 -3.41 -8.95
C PRO A 148 18.76 -4.38 -7.87
N PRO A 149 19.62 -5.25 -7.32
CA PRO A 149 19.25 -6.16 -6.24
C PRO A 149 18.69 -5.40 -5.04
N SER A 150 17.65 -5.97 -4.41
CA SER A 150 17.04 -5.38 -3.23
C SER A 150 18.07 -5.25 -2.08
N PRO A 151 18.23 -4.07 -1.45
CA PRO A 151 19.20 -3.86 -0.37
C PRO A 151 18.72 -4.39 0.99
N LEU A 152 17.58 -5.08 1.05
CA LEU A 152 17.01 -5.59 2.29
C LEU A 152 17.86 -6.71 2.89
N SER A 153 18.21 -6.56 4.16
CA SER A 153 18.88 -7.61 4.92
C SER A 153 17.94 -8.78 5.20
N TRP A 154 18.51 -9.94 5.54
CA TRP A 154 17.75 -11.12 5.99
C TRP A 154 16.84 -10.82 7.19
N LEU A 155 17.28 -9.93 8.09
CA LEU A 155 16.45 -9.46 9.21
C LEU A 155 15.24 -8.65 8.74
N GLY A 156 15.40 -7.83 7.70
CA GLY A 156 14.29 -7.11 7.07
C GLY A 156 13.23 -8.07 6.51
N TYR A 157 13.64 -9.15 5.84
CA TYR A 157 12.70 -10.16 5.34
C TYR A 157 11.93 -10.86 6.47
N LEU A 158 12.61 -11.24 7.55
CA LEU A 158 11.95 -11.82 8.73
C LEU A 158 10.98 -10.83 9.40
N GLY A 159 11.36 -9.56 9.52
CA GLY A 159 10.50 -8.50 10.02
C GLY A 159 9.23 -8.34 9.18
N ALA A 160 9.36 -8.32 7.86
CA ALA A 160 8.21 -8.20 6.96
C ALA A 160 7.22 -9.37 7.12
N ILE A 161 7.72 -10.61 7.21
CA ILE A 161 6.89 -11.80 7.44
C ILE A 161 6.14 -11.67 8.77
N ALA A 162 6.84 -11.24 9.83
CA ALA A 162 6.24 -11.04 11.15
C ALA A 162 5.17 -9.94 11.16
N VAL A 163 5.38 -8.81 10.46
CA VAL A 163 4.38 -7.72 10.33
C VAL A 163 3.09 -8.25 9.70
N VAL A 164 3.21 -8.97 8.59
CA VAL A 164 2.05 -9.48 7.86
C VAL A 164 1.32 -10.55 8.66
N PHE A 165 2.06 -11.46 9.30
CA PHE A 165 1.47 -12.46 10.16
C PHE A 165 0.74 -11.84 11.35
N GLY A 166 1.35 -10.86 12.03
CA GLY A 166 0.71 -10.10 13.11
C GLY A 166 -0.56 -9.38 12.65
N SER A 167 -0.50 -8.71 11.50
CA SER A 167 -1.65 -8.00 10.94
C SER A 167 -2.82 -8.92 10.57
N MET A 168 -2.52 -10.09 10.00
CA MET A 168 -3.53 -11.13 9.73
C MET A 168 -4.18 -11.64 11.02
N VAL A 169 -3.39 -11.92 12.05
CA VAL A 169 -3.90 -12.42 13.34
C VAL A 169 -4.81 -11.38 14.00
N ILE A 170 -4.51 -10.09 13.89
CA ILE A 170 -5.38 -9.01 14.37
C ILE A 170 -6.69 -8.99 13.56
N SER A 171 -6.57 -8.99 12.24
CA SER A 171 -7.69 -8.84 11.31
C SER A 171 -8.66 -10.03 11.33
N LEU A 172 -8.13 -11.26 11.47
CA LEU A 172 -8.94 -12.47 11.57
C LEU A 172 -9.44 -12.72 13.00
N GLY A 173 -8.64 -12.38 14.01
CA GLY A 173 -8.98 -12.56 15.42
C GLY A 173 -10.10 -11.64 15.93
N ALA A 174 -10.35 -10.51 15.26
CA ALA A 174 -11.47 -9.63 15.58
C ALA A 174 -12.84 -10.26 15.33
N ASN A 175 -12.94 -11.22 14.40
CA ASN A 175 -14.21 -11.85 14.06
C ASN A 175 -14.68 -12.90 15.10
N ARG A 176 -13.79 -13.32 16.01
CA ARG A 176 -14.12 -14.31 17.05
C ARG A 176 -14.74 -13.70 18.31
N GLN A 177 -14.82 -12.37 18.41
CA GLN A 177 -15.44 -11.68 19.55
C GLN A 177 -16.85 -11.13 19.26
N ILE A 178 -17.36 -11.30 18.04
CA ILE A 178 -18.68 -10.79 17.62
C ILE A 178 -19.69 -11.94 17.38
N GLN A 179 -19.25 -13.21 17.47
CA GLN A 179 -20.13 -14.39 17.59
C GLN A 179 -20.26 -14.79 19.06
#